data_AF-A0A0P1BNZ2-F1
#
_entry.id   AF-A0A0P1BNZ2-F1
#
_cell.length_a   1.000
_cell.length_b   1.000
_cell.length_c   1.000
_cell.angle_alpha   90.00
_cell.angle_beta   90.00
_cell.angle_gamma   90.00
#
_symmetry.space_group_name_H-M   'P 1'
#
loop_
_entity.id
_entity.type
_entity.pdbx_description
1 polymer ?
#
loop_
_entity_poly.entity_id
_entity_poly.type
_entity_poly.pdbx_seq_one_letter_code
_entity_poly.pdbx_strand_id
1 'polypeptide(L)'
;MLKVLRAAFLQALLSRRIVSESESKAIFLRVCAACGLEADRDVTSQYEAFIDEIMQHLAPLGLELRSTVDQTRSEGGGVTVRAITNAKVDELSKLATPFTPLELSYIKRVVSGIVTAPDECFCVSTTEALLVARRTTPPLSKRAAEALLDRVVARGWFLQSGTGYYSLGTRAILELQMYLKAEFPDHMLLCKSCDEIVTVGLSCSVPGCDARLHRHCELRSFGPARAGANAANSTRHCPSCNKSWEPLPVGEASIGSGRKPGGQRWGASDDEEEEEQDEIDDEDDERPVSKRGRSAGANKQVAEQSDEDEEADEEEAEDAREVANELEEA
;
A
#
# COMPACT_ATOMS: atom_id res chain seq x y z
N MET A 1 -21.68 3.33 30.69
CA MET A 1 -20.21 3.14 30.78
C MET A 1 -19.68 2.24 29.66
N LEU A 2 -20.16 1.00 29.51
CA LEU A 2 -19.72 0.08 28.43
C LEU A 2 -19.83 0.67 26.99
N LYS A 3 -20.88 1.45 26.69
CA LYS A 3 -21.01 2.15 25.39
C LYS A 3 -19.89 3.18 25.13
N VAL A 4 -19.48 3.91 26.17
CA VAL A 4 -18.43 4.94 26.09
C VAL A 4 -17.07 4.27 25.91
N LEU A 5 -16.83 3.16 26.63
CA LEU A 5 -15.63 2.35 26.50
C LEU A 5 -15.46 1.82 25.06
N ARG A 6 -16.50 1.22 24.48
CA ARG A 6 -16.48 0.75 23.08
C ARG A 6 -16.21 1.88 22.09
N ALA A 7 -16.92 2.99 22.24
CA ALA A 7 -16.76 4.14 21.34
C ALA A 7 -15.35 4.73 21.41
N ALA A 8 -14.80 4.95 22.60
CA ALA A 8 -13.46 5.49 22.79
C ALA A 8 -12.37 4.52 22.26
N PHE A 9 -12.54 3.21 22.46
CA PHE A 9 -11.64 2.20 21.93
C PHE A 9 -11.67 2.18 20.39
N LEU A 10 -12.86 2.14 19.79
CA LEU A 10 -13.00 2.18 18.33
C LEU A 10 -12.48 3.48 17.73
N GLN A 11 -12.70 4.64 18.37
CA GLN A 11 -12.14 5.91 17.97
C GLN A 11 -10.60 5.89 17.99
N ALA A 12 -10.01 5.30 19.03
CA ALA A 12 -8.56 5.15 19.14
C ALA A 12 -7.98 4.23 18.06
N LEU A 13 -8.66 3.12 17.74
CA LEU A 13 -8.28 2.22 16.64
C LEU A 13 -8.41 2.89 15.28
N LEU A 14 -9.53 3.55 15.01
CA LEU A 14 -9.74 4.29 13.77
C LEU A 14 -8.67 5.37 13.62
N SER A 15 -8.42 6.20 14.64
CA SER A 15 -7.40 7.25 14.57
C SER A 15 -6.00 6.73 14.24
N ARG A 16 -5.61 5.56 14.76
CA ARG A 16 -4.30 4.94 14.51
C ARG A 16 -4.26 4.08 13.25
N ARG A 17 -5.42 3.67 12.73
CA ARG A 17 -5.66 2.80 11.56
C ARG A 17 -5.16 1.36 11.73
N ILE A 18 -3.92 1.19 12.19
CA ILE A 18 -3.30 -0.09 12.49
C ILE A 18 -2.60 0.00 13.84
N VAL A 19 -2.71 -1.05 14.67
CA VAL A 19 -2.08 -1.11 15.98
C VAL A 19 -1.49 -2.48 16.23
N SER A 20 -0.36 -2.58 16.93
CA SER A 20 0.10 -3.86 17.45
C SER A 20 -0.87 -4.42 18.50
N GLU A 21 -0.83 -5.73 18.72
CA GLU A 21 -1.62 -6.37 19.77
C GLU A 21 -1.31 -5.79 21.17
N SER A 22 -0.04 -5.51 21.47
CA SER A 22 0.36 -4.87 22.72
C SER A 22 -0.21 -3.46 22.86
N GLU A 23 -0.24 -2.68 21.79
CA GLU A 23 -0.82 -1.33 21.79
C GLU A 23 -2.34 -1.39 21.93
N SER A 24 -3.01 -2.31 21.24
CA SER A 24 -4.45 -2.52 21.37
C SER A 24 -4.84 -2.84 22.82
N LYS A 25 -4.11 -3.75 23.48
CA LYS A 25 -4.28 -4.05 24.91
C LYS A 25 -4.02 -2.82 25.79
N ALA A 26 -2.99 -2.04 25.49
CA ALA A 26 -2.69 -0.81 26.22
C ALA A 26 -3.78 0.27 26.06
N ILE A 27 -4.37 0.40 24.87
CA ILE A 27 -5.50 1.30 24.62
C ILE A 27 -6.71 0.85 25.44
N PHE A 28 -7.04 -0.45 25.41
CA PHE A 28 -8.12 -1.01 26.22
C PHE A 28 -7.95 -0.66 27.71
N LEU A 29 -6.76 -0.92 28.28
CA LEU A 29 -6.46 -0.61 29.68
C LEU A 29 -6.61 0.88 30.01
N ARG A 30 -6.12 1.77 29.14
CA ARG A 30 -6.24 3.22 29.32
C ARG A 30 -7.70 3.68 29.30
N VAL A 31 -8.51 3.12 28.41
CA VAL A 31 -9.95 3.44 28.31
C VAL A 31 -10.72 2.89 29.52
N CYS A 32 -10.40 1.68 30.00
CA CYS A 32 -10.95 1.13 31.25
C CYS A 32 -10.67 2.06 32.43
N ALA A 33 -9.42 2.47 32.61
CA ALA A 33 -9.02 3.40 33.67
C ALA A 33 -9.76 4.74 33.58
N ALA A 34 -9.88 5.32 32.39
CA ALA A 34 -10.61 6.57 32.16
C ALA A 34 -12.13 6.44 32.45
N CYS A 35 -12.70 5.24 32.30
CA CYS A 35 -14.10 4.94 32.62
C CYS A 35 -14.31 4.54 34.09
N GLY A 36 -13.27 4.55 34.93
CA GLY A 36 -13.35 4.11 36.33
C GLY A 36 -13.57 2.62 36.49
N LEU A 37 -13.19 1.81 35.49
CA LEU A 37 -13.28 0.36 35.53
C LEU A 37 -11.92 -0.22 35.97
N GLU A 38 -11.91 -0.98 37.06
CA GLU A 38 -10.74 -1.72 37.47
C GLU A 38 -10.55 -2.93 36.55
N ALA A 39 -9.37 -3.03 35.95
CA ALA A 39 -8.97 -4.24 35.25
C ALA A 39 -8.69 -5.33 36.29
N ASP A 40 -9.30 -6.50 36.12
CA ASP A 40 -9.07 -7.63 37.04
C ASP A 40 -7.66 -8.21 36.83
N ARG A 41 -7.26 -9.16 37.68
CA ARG A 41 -5.98 -9.88 37.57
C ARG A 41 -5.81 -10.57 36.20
N ASP A 42 -6.91 -10.95 35.57
CA ASP A 42 -6.92 -11.57 34.24
C ASP A 42 -7.31 -10.58 33.13
N VAL A 43 -6.44 -9.59 32.91
CA VAL A 43 -6.57 -8.58 31.86
C VAL A 43 -6.67 -9.19 30.46
N THR A 44 -5.98 -10.31 30.22
CA THR A 44 -5.91 -10.91 28.88
C THR A 44 -7.25 -11.49 28.48
N SER A 45 -7.88 -12.30 29.33
CA SER A 45 -9.20 -12.86 29.04
C SER A 45 -10.27 -11.78 28.93
N GLN A 46 -10.19 -10.71 29.74
CA GLN A 46 -11.10 -9.57 29.65
C GLN A 46 -10.97 -8.84 28.31
N TYR A 47 -9.73 -8.63 27.86
CA TYR A 47 -9.47 -8.01 26.57
C TYR A 47 -10.00 -8.87 25.42
N GLU A 48 -9.79 -10.19 25.44
CA GLU A 48 -10.30 -11.10 24.40
C GLU A 48 -11.83 -11.08 24.34
N ALA A 49 -12.51 -11.19 25.49
CA ALA A 49 -13.96 -11.09 25.56
C ALA A 49 -14.48 -9.73 25.06
N PHE A 50 -13.75 -8.65 25.34
CA PHE A 50 -14.08 -7.31 24.85
C PHE A 50 -13.92 -7.18 23.33
N ILE A 51 -12.90 -7.82 22.75
CA ILE A 51 -12.69 -7.86 21.30
C ILE A 51 -13.83 -8.62 20.62
N ASP A 52 -14.22 -9.77 21.16
CA ASP A 52 -15.35 -10.55 20.64
C ASP A 52 -16.65 -9.74 20.67
N GLU A 53 -16.89 -9.00 21.75
CA GLU A 53 -18.02 -8.09 21.84
C GLU A 53 -17.97 -6.98 20.79
N ILE A 54 -16.79 -6.38 20.56
CA ILE A 54 -16.63 -5.37 19.50
C ILE A 54 -16.90 -5.96 18.13
N MET A 55 -16.41 -7.17 17.84
CA MET A 55 -16.65 -7.83 16.56
C MET A 55 -18.15 -8.05 16.30
N GLN A 56 -18.91 -8.44 17.32
CA GLN A 56 -20.38 -8.57 17.23
C GLN A 56 -21.07 -7.23 16.90
N HIS A 57 -20.51 -6.11 17.37
CA HIS A 57 -21.03 -4.77 17.05
C HIS A 57 -20.60 -4.23 15.69
N LEU A 58 -19.44 -4.64 15.18
CA LEU A 58 -18.95 -4.25 13.86
C LEU A 58 -19.61 -5.06 12.74
N ALA A 59 -19.97 -6.31 12.98
CA ALA A 59 -20.54 -7.20 11.97
C ALA A 59 -21.80 -6.65 11.25
N PRO A 60 -22.80 -6.03 11.94
CA PRO A 60 -23.95 -5.42 11.27
C PRO A 60 -23.57 -4.25 10.35
N LEU A 61 -22.44 -3.61 10.59
CA LEU A 61 -21.92 -2.50 9.78
C LEU A 61 -21.10 -3.00 8.58
N GLY A 62 -20.93 -4.32 8.43
CA GLY A 62 -20.02 -4.89 7.45
C GLY A 62 -18.56 -4.56 7.75
N LEU A 63 -18.20 -4.33 9.01
CA LEU A 63 -16.81 -4.12 9.43
C LEU A 63 -16.31 -5.33 10.20
N GLU A 64 -15.02 -5.62 10.08
CA GLU A 64 -14.35 -6.70 10.79
C GLU A 64 -13.09 -6.18 11.46
N LEU A 65 -12.75 -6.71 12.64
CA LEU A 65 -11.45 -6.49 13.24
C LEU A 65 -10.54 -7.66 12.84
N ARG A 66 -9.63 -7.43 11.90
CA ARG A 66 -8.68 -8.46 11.45
C ARG A 66 -7.33 -8.31 12.11
N SER A 67 -6.65 -9.44 12.28
CA SER A 67 -5.28 -9.51 12.76
C SER A 67 -4.39 -10.10 11.67
N THR A 68 -3.18 -9.56 11.50
CA THR A 68 -2.15 -10.15 10.64
C THR A 68 -0.78 -9.96 11.27
N VAL A 69 0.23 -10.65 10.75
CA VAL A 69 1.61 -10.47 11.19
C VAL A 69 2.31 -9.53 10.22
N ASP A 70 2.95 -8.48 10.75
CA ASP A 70 3.81 -7.62 9.95
C ASP A 70 4.95 -8.43 9.33
N GLN A 71 4.98 -8.46 7.99
CA GLN A 71 5.90 -9.26 7.19
C GLN A 71 7.29 -8.62 7.12
N THR A 72 7.41 -7.32 7.38
CA THR A 72 8.67 -6.57 7.29
C THR A 72 9.47 -6.64 8.58
N ARG A 73 8.79 -6.59 9.72
CA ARG A 73 9.40 -6.65 11.05
C ARG A 73 9.64 -8.10 11.47
N SER A 74 10.63 -8.72 10.85
CA SER A 74 10.89 -10.16 10.96
C SER A 74 11.71 -10.61 12.18
N GLU A 75 12.18 -9.69 13.02
CA GLU A 75 12.86 -10.04 14.27
C GLU A 75 11.87 -10.67 15.26
N GLY A 76 12.13 -11.90 15.71
CA GLY A 76 11.40 -12.53 16.82
C GLY A 76 10.04 -13.17 16.49
N GLY A 77 9.71 -13.40 15.22
CA GLY A 77 8.47 -14.09 14.82
C GLY A 77 7.36 -13.18 14.31
N GLY A 78 7.67 -11.91 14.05
CA GLY A 78 6.73 -10.93 13.51
C GLY A 78 5.86 -10.28 14.59
N VAL A 79 5.43 -9.04 14.33
CA VAL A 79 4.53 -8.32 15.24
C VAL A 79 3.10 -8.51 14.75
N THR A 80 2.24 -9.12 15.58
CA THR A 80 0.81 -9.19 15.30
C THR A 80 0.22 -7.80 15.40
N VAL A 81 -0.38 -7.35 14.31
CA VAL A 81 -1.07 -6.08 14.18
C VAL A 81 -2.55 -6.33 13.92
N ARG A 82 -3.39 -5.38 14.34
CA ARG A 82 -4.84 -5.37 14.14
C ARG A 82 -5.26 -4.10 13.44
N ALA A 83 -6.25 -4.24 12.56
CA ALA A 83 -6.92 -3.12 11.91
C ALA A 83 -8.40 -3.44 11.70
N ILE A 84 -9.21 -2.40 11.62
CA ILE A 84 -10.62 -2.51 11.22
C ILE A 84 -10.66 -2.50 9.69
N THR A 85 -11.20 -3.57 9.11
CA THR A 85 -11.33 -3.76 7.67
C THR A 85 -12.79 -3.79 7.26
N ASN A 86 -13.08 -3.46 6.00
CA ASN A 86 -14.41 -3.71 5.44
C ASN A 86 -14.56 -5.21 5.16
N ALA A 87 -15.69 -5.78 5.54
CA ALA A 87 -16.03 -7.19 5.35
C ALA A 87 -16.59 -7.46 3.95
N LYS A 88 -17.15 -6.44 3.29
CA LYS A 88 -17.71 -6.57 1.94
C LYS A 88 -16.74 -6.03 0.90
N VAL A 89 -16.75 -6.69 -0.27
CA VAL A 89 -16.19 -6.15 -1.51
C VAL A 89 -17.13 -5.05 -1.98
N ASP A 90 -17.08 -3.91 -1.31
CA ASP A 90 -17.78 -2.72 -1.76
C ASP A 90 -16.76 -1.79 -2.43
N GLU A 91 -16.83 -1.76 -3.75
CA GLU A 91 -16.22 -0.77 -4.66
C GLU A 91 -16.31 0.67 -4.11
N LEU A 92 -17.28 0.96 -3.23
CA LEU A 92 -17.48 2.26 -2.57
C LEU A 92 -16.46 2.65 -1.48
N SER A 93 -15.42 1.84 -1.23
CA SER A 93 -14.28 2.28 -0.39
C SER A 93 -13.20 3.03 -1.20
N LYS A 94 -13.50 3.51 -2.43
CA LYS A 94 -12.69 4.44 -3.26
C LYS A 94 -12.08 5.53 -2.39
N LEU A 95 -10.90 5.33 -1.81
CA LEU A 95 -10.32 6.28 -0.85
C LEU A 95 -11.37 6.91 0.11
N ALA A 96 -11.73 6.30 1.23
CA ALA A 96 -12.32 7.11 2.32
C ALA A 96 -11.27 8.08 2.95
N THR A 97 -10.34 8.57 2.12
CA THR A 97 -9.06 9.21 2.39
C THR A 97 -8.93 10.37 1.40
N PRO A 98 -8.41 11.53 1.81
CA PRO A 98 -8.38 12.76 1.01
C PRO A 98 -7.34 12.66 -0.10
N PHE A 99 -7.69 11.96 -1.17
CA PHE A 99 -6.95 12.00 -2.42
C PHE A 99 -7.91 12.24 -3.58
N THR A 100 -7.45 12.91 -4.62
CA THR A 100 -8.26 13.20 -5.81
C THR A 100 -8.35 11.96 -6.72
N PRO A 101 -9.29 11.90 -7.68
CA PRO A 101 -9.36 10.81 -8.65
C PRO A 101 -8.05 10.57 -9.42
N LEU A 102 -7.33 11.65 -9.74
CA LEU A 102 -6.03 11.58 -10.40
C LEU A 102 -4.95 10.94 -9.50
N GLU A 103 -4.88 11.37 -8.24
CA GLU A 103 -3.95 10.80 -7.26
C GLU A 103 -4.26 9.32 -7.02
N LEU A 104 -5.54 8.95 -7.04
CA LEU A 104 -6.01 7.57 -6.98
C LEU A 104 -5.49 6.71 -8.12
N SER A 105 -5.67 7.21 -9.35
CA SER A 105 -5.24 6.53 -10.56
C SER A 105 -3.72 6.30 -10.50
N TYR A 106 -2.97 7.31 -10.05
CA TYR A 106 -1.54 7.18 -9.81
C TYR A 106 -1.21 6.09 -8.76
N ILE A 107 -1.86 6.13 -7.59
CA ILE A 107 -1.63 5.14 -6.52
C ILE A 107 -1.93 3.72 -7.02
N LYS A 108 -3.04 3.52 -7.73
CA LYS A 108 -3.41 2.22 -8.33
C LYS A 108 -2.34 1.72 -9.30
N ARG A 109 -1.79 2.60 -10.14
CA ARG A 109 -0.70 2.25 -11.07
C ARG A 109 0.59 1.87 -10.31
N VAL A 110 0.91 2.56 -9.22
CA VAL A 110 2.06 2.19 -8.37
C VAL A 110 1.81 0.83 -7.69
N VAL A 111 0.61 0.57 -7.17
CA VAL A 111 0.22 -0.75 -6.63
C VAL A 111 0.38 -1.84 -7.68
N SER A 112 -0.11 -1.63 -8.89
CA SER A 112 0.05 -2.57 -10.01
C SER A 112 1.53 -2.84 -10.30
N GLY A 113 2.36 -1.79 -10.38
CA GLY A 113 3.81 -1.93 -10.57
C GLY A 113 4.49 -2.71 -9.45
N ILE A 114 4.05 -2.53 -8.20
CA ILE A 114 4.55 -3.27 -7.04
C ILE A 114 4.17 -4.76 -7.14
N VAL A 115 2.91 -5.07 -7.42
CA VAL A 115 2.39 -6.45 -7.44
C VAL A 115 2.94 -7.24 -8.63
N THR A 116 3.10 -6.59 -9.79
CA THR A 116 3.59 -7.21 -11.02
C THR A 116 5.11 -7.17 -11.17
N ALA A 117 5.82 -6.70 -10.14
CA ALA A 117 7.26 -6.57 -10.17
C ALA A 117 7.95 -7.93 -10.42
N PRO A 118 9.04 -7.96 -11.22
CA PRO A 118 9.75 -9.20 -11.52
C PRO A 118 10.41 -9.79 -10.27
N ASP A 119 10.92 -11.00 -10.37
CA ASP A 119 11.64 -11.69 -9.30
C ASP A 119 10.84 -11.89 -8.01
N GLU A 120 9.51 -11.69 -8.02
CA GLU A 120 8.67 -11.70 -6.82
C GLU A 120 9.16 -10.66 -5.77
N CYS A 121 9.67 -9.51 -6.22
CA CYS A 121 10.25 -8.53 -5.32
C CYS A 121 9.23 -7.64 -4.62
N PHE A 122 7.98 -7.59 -5.09
CA PHE A 122 6.89 -6.81 -4.50
C PHE A 122 7.29 -5.39 -4.12
N CYS A 123 8.06 -4.73 -4.99
CA CYS A 123 8.50 -3.37 -4.79
C CYS A 123 8.83 -2.68 -6.11
N VAL A 124 8.75 -1.35 -6.12
CA VAL A 124 9.18 -0.49 -7.24
C VAL A 124 10.18 0.53 -6.76
N SER A 125 11.16 0.88 -7.58
CA SER A 125 12.09 1.95 -7.25
C SER A 125 11.39 3.32 -7.29
N THR A 126 11.98 4.30 -6.58
CA THR A 126 11.51 5.69 -6.63
C THR A 126 11.49 6.21 -8.07
N THR A 127 12.49 5.88 -8.88
CA THR A 127 12.55 6.27 -10.30
C THR A 127 11.38 5.72 -11.10
N GLU A 128 11.05 4.44 -10.93
CA GLU A 128 9.90 3.82 -11.61
C GLU A 128 8.58 4.46 -11.16
N ALA A 129 8.40 4.69 -9.86
CA ALA A 129 7.22 5.36 -9.33
C ALA A 129 7.03 6.76 -9.92
N LEU A 130 8.10 7.52 -10.12
CA LEU A 130 8.05 8.86 -10.74
C LEU A 130 7.81 8.81 -12.26
N LEU A 131 8.29 7.77 -12.95
CA LEU A 131 7.99 7.57 -14.37
C LEU A 131 6.51 7.27 -14.59
N VAL A 132 5.89 6.50 -13.69
CA VAL A 132 4.43 6.23 -13.73
C VAL A 132 3.63 7.53 -13.59
N ALA A 133 4.09 8.47 -12.77
CA ALA A 133 3.42 9.76 -12.55
C ALA A 133 3.33 10.61 -13.82
N ARG A 134 4.36 10.54 -14.67
CA ARG A 134 4.40 11.28 -15.95
C ARG A 134 3.42 10.72 -17.00
N ARG A 135 2.95 9.50 -16.80
CA ARG A 135 2.02 8.81 -17.72
C ARG A 135 0.57 8.95 -17.31
N THR A 136 0.27 9.64 -16.20
CA THR A 136 -1.12 9.91 -15.81
C THR A 136 -1.74 10.97 -16.73
N THR A 137 -3.06 11.03 -16.75
CA THR A 137 -3.81 12.02 -17.54
C THR A 137 -4.72 12.81 -16.59
N PRO A 138 -4.42 14.10 -16.32
CA PRO A 138 -3.23 14.85 -16.72
C PRO A 138 -1.94 14.35 -16.04
N PRO A 139 -0.75 14.64 -16.60
CA PRO A 139 0.51 14.18 -16.03
C PRO A 139 0.79 14.87 -14.69
N LEU A 140 1.13 14.08 -13.67
CA LEU A 140 1.56 14.61 -12.38
C LEU A 140 3.00 15.13 -12.47
N SER A 141 3.24 16.32 -11.91
CA SER A 141 4.60 16.85 -11.79
C SER A 141 5.43 15.98 -10.84
N LYS A 142 6.77 15.99 -11.01
CA LYS A 142 7.68 15.21 -10.15
C LYS A 142 7.48 15.55 -8.67
N ARG A 143 7.45 16.85 -8.34
CA ARG A 143 7.25 17.34 -6.96
C ARG A 143 5.90 16.92 -6.39
N ALA A 144 4.83 16.97 -7.19
CA ALA A 144 3.50 16.53 -6.76
C ALA A 144 3.46 15.02 -6.49
N ALA A 145 4.13 14.22 -7.33
CA ALA A 145 4.22 12.77 -7.16
C ALA A 145 5.03 12.39 -5.90
N GLU A 146 6.17 13.03 -5.65
CA GLU A 146 6.97 12.83 -4.43
C GLU A 146 6.15 13.15 -3.17
N ALA A 147 5.52 14.33 -3.14
CA ALA A 147 4.68 14.73 -2.02
C ALA A 147 3.47 13.80 -1.81
N LEU A 148 2.93 13.22 -2.89
CA LEU A 148 1.85 12.24 -2.81
C LEU A 148 2.36 10.90 -2.23
N LEU A 149 3.50 10.39 -2.70
CA LEU A 149 4.12 9.18 -2.16
C LEU A 149 4.40 9.34 -0.66
N ASP A 150 4.91 10.48 -0.22
CA ASP A 150 5.14 10.77 1.20
C ASP A 150 3.84 10.70 2.01
N ARG A 151 2.73 11.27 1.50
CA ARG A 151 1.42 11.17 2.15
C ARG A 151 0.89 9.74 2.20
N VAL A 152 1.15 8.95 1.17
CA VAL A 152 0.73 7.53 1.09
C VAL A 152 1.53 6.67 2.08
N VAL A 153 2.83 6.92 2.21
CA VAL A 153 3.71 6.28 3.20
C VAL A 153 3.32 6.69 4.62
N ALA A 154 3.09 7.98 4.88
CA ALA A 154 2.66 8.47 6.20
C ALA A 154 1.32 7.87 6.67
N ARG A 155 0.48 7.43 5.72
CA ARG A 155 -0.79 6.73 5.99
C ARG A 155 -0.64 5.21 6.14
N GLY A 156 0.56 4.68 5.97
CA GLY A 156 0.88 3.26 6.08
C GLY A 156 0.42 2.40 4.89
N TRP A 157 0.04 3.03 3.77
CA TRP A 157 -0.34 2.29 2.56
C TRP A 157 0.90 1.74 1.84
N PHE A 158 1.96 2.54 1.77
CA PHE A 158 3.27 2.10 1.28
C PHE A 158 4.31 2.15 2.40
N LEU A 159 5.37 1.38 2.20
CA LEU A 159 6.61 1.48 2.95
C LEU A 159 7.70 1.93 2.00
N GLN A 160 8.60 2.79 2.49
CA GLN A 160 9.79 3.17 1.76
C GLN A 160 11.00 2.55 2.44
N SER A 161 11.79 1.79 1.68
CA SER A 161 13.05 1.23 2.14
C SER A 161 14.14 2.30 2.14
N GLY A 162 15.16 2.14 2.99
CA GLY A 162 16.34 3.03 3.00
C GLY A 162 17.15 3.00 1.70
N THR A 163 16.90 2.01 0.84
CA THR A 163 17.48 1.83 -0.49
C THR A 163 16.68 2.53 -1.61
N GLY A 164 15.55 3.16 -1.29
CA GLY A 164 14.74 3.93 -2.25
C GLY A 164 13.68 3.13 -3.02
N TYR A 165 13.24 1.99 -2.46
CA TYR A 165 12.13 1.19 -2.99
C TYR A 165 10.84 1.40 -2.21
N TYR A 166 9.71 1.36 -2.91
CA TYR A 166 8.37 1.37 -2.33
C TYR A 166 7.75 -0.03 -2.40
N SER A 167 7.18 -0.49 -1.30
CA SER A 167 6.42 -1.74 -1.20
C SER A 167 5.08 -1.51 -0.51
N LEU A 168 4.17 -2.49 -0.56
CA LEU A 168 2.90 -2.40 0.15
C LEU A 168 3.11 -2.46 1.67
N GLY A 169 2.51 -1.53 2.40
CA GLY A 169 2.47 -1.59 3.85
C GLY A 169 1.55 -2.69 4.37
N THR A 170 1.77 -3.11 5.61
CA THR A 170 0.94 -4.14 6.27
C THR A 170 -0.53 -3.77 6.28
N ARG A 171 -0.82 -2.47 6.43
CA ARG A 171 -2.19 -1.92 6.34
C ARG A 171 -2.80 -2.15 4.97
N ALA A 172 -2.06 -1.88 3.89
CA ALA A 172 -2.53 -2.08 2.53
C ALA A 172 -2.86 -3.55 2.26
N ILE A 173 -1.98 -4.46 2.68
CA ILE A 173 -2.18 -5.91 2.51
C ILE A 173 -3.44 -6.36 3.26
N LEU A 174 -3.67 -5.85 4.47
CA LEU A 174 -4.81 -6.24 5.30
C LEU A 174 -6.15 -5.65 4.82
N GLU A 175 -6.18 -4.35 4.48
CA GLU A 175 -7.39 -3.66 4.04
C GLU A 175 -7.76 -3.98 2.58
N LEU A 176 -6.76 -4.16 1.69
CA LEU A 176 -6.98 -4.39 0.26
C LEU A 176 -6.89 -5.87 -0.12
N GLN A 177 -6.83 -6.80 0.85
CA GLN A 177 -6.63 -8.23 0.60
C GLN A 177 -7.57 -8.79 -0.48
N MET A 178 -8.86 -8.42 -0.41
CA MET A 178 -9.88 -8.88 -1.35
C MET A 178 -9.65 -8.29 -2.75
N TYR A 179 -9.36 -6.99 -2.84
CA TYR A 179 -9.05 -6.30 -4.09
C TYR A 179 -7.80 -6.90 -4.75
N LEU A 180 -6.71 -7.06 -4.01
CA LEU A 180 -5.44 -7.59 -4.53
C LEU A 180 -5.61 -9.01 -5.09
N LYS A 181 -6.35 -9.88 -4.39
CA LYS A 181 -6.63 -11.25 -4.84
C LYS A 181 -7.53 -11.29 -6.08
N ALA A 182 -8.47 -10.36 -6.21
CA ALA A 182 -9.40 -10.31 -7.34
C ALA A 182 -8.75 -9.72 -8.60
N GLU A 183 -7.99 -8.63 -8.43
CA GLU A 183 -7.37 -7.87 -9.52
C GLU A 183 -6.10 -8.56 -10.07
N PHE A 184 -5.32 -9.19 -9.19
CA PHE A 184 -4.01 -9.76 -9.54
C PHE A 184 -3.89 -11.26 -9.21
N PRO A 185 -4.83 -12.12 -9.66
CA PRO A 185 -4.88 -13.53 -9.24
C PRO A 185 -3.59 -14.31 -9.54
N ASP A 186 -2.92 -13.99 -10.65
CA ASP A 186 -1.70 -14.68 -11.09
C ASP A 186 -0.41 -14.18 -10.42
N HIS A 187 -0.46 -13.02 -9.75
CA HIS A 187 0.70 -12.38 -9.13
C HIS A 187 0.67 -12.47 -7.61
N MET A 188 -0.50 -12.72 -7.01
CA MET A 188 -0.63 -12.81 -5.56
C MET A 188 -0.12 -14.15 -5.02
N LEU A 189 0.97 -14.08 -4.25
CA LEU A 189 1.53 -15.25 -3.57
C LEU A 189 0.78 -15.52 -2.26
N LEU A 190 0.41 -16.79 -2.03
CA LEU A 190 -0.23 -17.23 -0.79
C LEU A 190 0.68 -18.15 0.01
N CYS A 191 0.72 -17.93 1.32
CA CYS A 191 1.50 -18.71 2.25
C CYS A 191 0.92 -20.11 2.43
N LYS A 192 1.66 -21.17 2.11
CA LYS A 192 1.18 -22.56 2.25
C LYS A 192 0.91 -23.02 3.70
N SER A 193 1.19 -22.19 4.69
CA SER A 193 0.94 -22.49 6.11
C SER A 193 -0.26 -21.75 6.71
N CYS A 194 -0.62 -20.56 6.20
CA CYS A 194 -1.70 -19.75 6.77
C CYS A 194 -2.66 -19.17 5.73
N ASP A 195 -2.42 -19.45 4.45
CA ASP A 195 -3.22 -19.00 3.30
C ASP A 195 -3.36 -17.47 3.15
N GLU A 196 -2.49 -16.72 3.83
CA GLU A 196 -2.39 -15.26 3.74
C GLU A 196 -1.39 -14.80 2.68
N ILE A 197 -1.59 -13.59 2.17
CA ILE A 197 -0.76 -12.95 1.14
C ILE A 197 0.70 -12.84 1.61
N VAL A 198 1.65 -13.26 0.77
CA VAL A 198 3.09 -13.10 0.99
C VAL A 198 3.64 -12.03 0.05
N THR A 199 4.02 -10.88 0.59
CA THR A 199 4.78 -9.85 -0.15
C THR A 199 6.24 -9.81 0.31
N VAL A 200 6.52 -10.24 1.54
CA VAL A 200 7.87 -10.43 2.08
C VAL A 200 7.94 -11.79 2.75
N GLY A 201 8.90 -12.61 2.33
CA GLY A 201 8.98 -13.98 2.83
C GLY A 201 9.99 -14.84 2.08
N LEU A 202 9.61 -16.10 1.89
CA LEU A 202 10.48 -17.16 1.41
C LEU A 202 9.76 -17.99 0.35
N SER A 203 10.49 -18.38 -0.68
CA SER A 203 10.02 -19.23 -1.77
C SER A 203 10.86 -20.49 -1.88
N CYS A 204 10.24 -21.60 -2.28
CA CYS A 204 10.99 -22.80 -2.64
C CYS A 204 11.97 -22.52 -3.80
N SER A 205 13.21 -23.03 -3.70
CA SER A 205 14.23 -22.92 -4.76
C SER A 205 13.96 -23.82 -5.97
N VAL A 206 13.07 -24.80 -5.82
CA VAL A 206 12.77 -25.77 -6.88
C VAL A 206 11.97 -25.07 -8.00
N PRO A 207 12.46 -25.09 -9.25
CA PRO A 207 11.73 -24.49 -10.37
C PRO A 207 10.34 -25.11 -10.53
N GLY A 208 9.33 -24.27 -10.74
CA GLY A 208 7.93 -24.69 -10.86
C GLY A 208 7.22 -24.99 -9.54
N CYS A 209 7.90 -24.87 -8.39
CA CYS A 209 7.25 -25.00 -7.10
C CYS A 209 6.61 -23.68 -6.66
N ASP A 210 5.31 -23.73 -6.34
CA ASP A 210 4.49 -22.61 -5.88
C ASP A 210 4.56 -22.38 -4.37
N ALA A 211 5.39 -23.13 -3.64
CA ALA A 211 5.47 -23.00 -2.19
C ALA A 211 6.09 -21.67 -1.81
N ARG A 212 5.29 -20.85 -1.13
CA ARG A 212 5.69 -19.58 -0.52
C ARG A 212 5.33 -19.63 0.96
N LEU A 213 6.18 -19.09 1.82
CA LEU A 213 5.99 -19.03 3.26
C LEU A 213 6.41 -17.66 3.78
N HIS A 214 5.65 -17.10 4.72
CA HIS A 214 6.18 -16.02 5.54
C HIS A 214 7.31 -16.54 6.43
N ARG A 215 8.21 -15.64 6.83
CA ARG A 215 9.33 -15.99 7.74
C ARG A 215 8.84 -16.53 9.09
N HIS A 216 7.76 -15.97 9.64
CA HIS A 216 7.17 -16.48 10.89
C HIS A 216 6.49 -17.86 10.70
N CYS A 217 5.87 -18.12 9.55
CA CYS A 217 5.33 -19.43 9.19
C CYS A 217 6.42 -20.48 8.97
N GLU A 218 7.56 -20.09 8.37
CA GLU A 218 8.74 -20.93 8.26
C GLU A 218 9.25 -21.31 9.66
N LEU A 219 9.45 -20.33 10.55
CA LEU A 219 9.88 -20.59 11.93
C LEU A 219 8.90 -21.48 12.70
N ARG A 220 7.59 -21.33 12.47
CA ARG A 220 6.58 -22.22 13.06
C ARG A 220 6.64 -23.65 12.50
N SER A 221 6.91 -23.77 11.20
CA SER A 221 6.90 -25.05 10.48
C SER A 221 8.19 -25.86 10.70
N PHE A 222 9.33 -25.18 10.74
CA PHE A 222 10.67 -25.78 10.75
C PHE A 222 11.54 -25.34 11.94
N GLY A 223 11.00 -24.53 12.85
CA GLY A 223 11.72 -24.07 14.03
C GLY A 223 11.87 -25.14 15.12
N PRO A 224 12.68 -24.84 16.15
CA PRO A 224 13.09 -25.79 17.17
C PRO A 224 11.91 -26.41 17.94
N ALA A 225 10.79 -25.70 18.06
CA ALA A 225 9.58 -26.19 18.74
C ALA A 225 8.95 -27.44 18.09
N ARG A 226 9.15 -27.66 16.77
CA ARG A 226 8.74 -28.89 16.07
C ARG A 226 9.88 -29.90 15.88
N ALA A 227 11.12 -29.49 16.13
CA ALA A 227 12.30 -30.30 15.84
C ALA A 227 12.59 -31.36 16.93
N GLY A 228 11.94 -31.28 18.10
CA GLY A 228 12.12 -32.23 19.20
C GLY A 228 13.59 -32.38 19.64
N ALA A 229 13.87 -33.40 20.46
CA ALA A 229 15.24 -33.70 20.93
C ALA A 229 16.22 -34.12 19.82
N ASN A 230 15.73 -34.33 18.58
CA ASN A 230 16.52 -34.72 17.40
C ASN A 230 16.64 -33.59 16.36
N ALA A 231 16.66 -32.33 16.81
CA ALA A 231 16.74 -31.15 15.96
C ALA A 231 18.00 -31.11 15.05
N ALA A 232 19.05 -31.83 15.41
CA ALA A 232 20.28 -31.92 14.63
C ALA A 232 20.12 -32.68 13.29
N ASN A 233 19.02 -33.41 13.07
CA ASN A 233 18.82 -34.25 11.88
C ASN A 233 17.45 -34.07 11.19
N SER A 234 16.69 -33.03 11.52
CA SER A 234 15.42 -32.73 10.85
C SER A 234 15.70 -31.97 9.54
N THR A 235 15.85 -32.72 8.44
CA THR A 235 15.87 -32.14 7.09
C THR A 235 14.55 -31.41 6.85
N ARG A 236 14.62 -30.09 6.67
CA ARG A 236 13.45 -29.27 6.36
C ARG A 236 12.98 -29.64 4.95
N HIS A 237 11.72 -30.03 4.80
CA HIS A 237 11.13 -30.37 3.50
C HIS A 237 10.07 -29.34 3.10
N CYS A 238 10.05 -29.00 1.82
CA CYS A 238 9.05 -28.11 1.24
C CYS A 238 7.63 -28.69 1.42
N PRO A 239 6.64 -27.90 1.87
CA PRO A 239 5.27 -28.40 2.05
C PRO A 239 4.58 -28.79 0.74
N SER A 240 4.90 -28.15 -0.39
CA SER A 240 4.34 -28.52 -1.70
C SER A 240 5.08 -29.68 -2.39
N CYS A 241 6.41 -29.59 -2.56
CA CYS A 241 7.16 -30.55 -3.40
C CYS A 241 7.96 -31.60 -2.63
N ASN A 242 7.97 -31.54 -1.29
CA ASN A 242 8.68 -32.46 -0.40
C ASN A 242 10.20 -32.60 -0.64
N LYS A 243 10.83 -31.68 -1.38
CA LYS A 243 12.29 -31.58 -1.54
C LYS A 243 12.92 -30.79 -0.38
N SER A 244 14.24 -30.80 -0.26
CA SER A 244 14.95 -30.01 0.75
C SER A 244 14.56 -28.53 0.66
N TRP A 245 14.22 -27.94 1.81
CA TRP A 245 13.80 -26.55 1.91
C TRP A 245 15.05 -25.66 2.00
N GLU A 246 15.51 -25.23 0.84
CA GLU A 246 16.55 -24.21 0.66
C GLU A 246 15.86 -22.98 0.07
N PRO A 247 15.24 -22.13 0.91
CA PRO A 247 14.39 -21.07 0.40
C PRO A 247 15.21 -19.94 -0.20
N LEU A 248 14.62 -19.30 -1.19
CA LEU A 248 15.08 -18.03 -1.73
C LEU A 248 14.18 -16.91 -1.21
N PRO A 249 14.64 -15.65 -1.14
CA PRO A 249 13.84 -14.54 -0.61
C PRO A 249 12.69 -14.17 -1.56
N VAL A 250 11.64 -13.58 -0.97
CA VAL A 250 10.51 -12.88 -1.60
C VAL A 250 10.45 -11.48 -0.97
N GLY A 251 10.13 -10.45 -1.76
CA GLY A 251 10.21 -9.04 -1.35
C GLY A 251 11.50 -8.38 -1.86
N GLU A 252 11.83 -7.19 -1.39
CA GLU A 252 12.98 -6.40 -1.88
C GLU A 252 14.31 -7.20 -1.97
N ALA A 253 14.53 -8.15 -1.06
CA ALA A 253 15.73 -9.01 -1.07
C ALA A 253 15.81 -9.99 -2.26
N SER A 254 14.76 -10.14 -3.08
CA SER A 254 14.75 -10.98 -4.28
C SER A 254 15.15 -10.25 -5.56
N ILE A 255 15.34 -8.92 -5.51
CA ILE A 255 15.76 -8.11 -6.66
C ILE A 255 17.03 -8.69 -7.28
N GLY A 256 17.00 -8.94 -8.60
CA GLY A 256 18.15 -9.43 -9.33
C GLY A 256 18.37 -10.94 -9.19
N SER A 257 17.42 -11.67 -8.61
CA SER A 257 17.47 -13.13 -8.56
C SER A 257 17.24 -13.80 -9.92
N GLY A 258 16.75 -13.05 -10.93
CA GLY A 258 16.57 -13.54 -12.30
C GLY A 258 15.43 -14.55 -12.43
N ARG A 259 14.50 -14.58 -11.48
CA ARG A 259 13.29 -15.39 -11.56
C ARG A 259 12.30 -14.67 -12.46
N LYS A 260 12.06 -15.25 -13.63
CA LYS A 260 11.02 -14.75 -14.51
C LYS A 260 9.66 -14.90 -13.83
N PRO A 261 8.85 -13.84 -13.68
CA PRO A 261 7.45 -14.01 -13.38
C PRO A 261 6.81 -14.80 -14.53
N GLY A 262 5.89 -15.71 -14.21
CA GLY A 262 5.01 -16.30 -15.20
C GLY A 262 3.98 -15.26 -15.63
N GLY A 263 4.34 -14.33 -16.51
CA GLY A 263 3.44 -13.27 -16.96
C GLY A 263 4.15 -12.22 -17.82
N GLN A 264 3.46 -11.69 -18.83
CA GLN A 264 3.99 -10.75 -19.83
C GLN A 264 4.49 -9.44 -19.20
N ARG A 265 5.58 -8.91 -19.76
CA ARG A 265 6.18 -7.63 -19.43
C ARG A 265 5.18 -6.48 -19.66
N TRP A 266 4.90 -5.71 -18.61
CA TRP A 266 4.11 -4.48 -18.64
C TRP A 266 4.73 -3.44 -19.60
N GLY A 267 3.95 -2.99 -20.59
CA GLY A 267 4.34 -1.90 -21.51
C GLY A 267 3.86 -1.96 -22.96
N ALA A 268 2.86 -2.78 -23.34
CA ALA A 268 2.45 -2.90 -24.74
C ALA A 268 0.93 -3.02 -25.01
N SER A 269 0.02 -2.72 -24.07
CA SER A 269 -1.42 -3.00 -24.32
C SER A 269 -2.47 -2.03 -23.75
N ASP A 270 -2.11 -0.89 -23.16
CA ASP A 270 -3.13 0.03 -22.59
C ASP A 270 -3.38 1.27 -23.47
N ASP A 271 -3.59 1.08 -24.78
CA ASP A 271 -3.98 2.17 -25.70
C ASP A 271 -5.31 1.90 -26.46
N GLU A 272 -6.05 0.83 -26.16
CA GLU A 272 -7.32 0.55 -26.84
C GLU A 272 -8.36 0.10 -25.81
N GLU A 273 -9.03 1.06 -25.15
CA GLU A 273 -10.40 0.89 -24.58
C GLU A 273 -10.88 2.20 -23.93
N GLU A 274 -11.05 3.28 -24.69
CA GLU A 274 -11.96 4.39 -24.34
C GLU A 274 -12.52 5.05 -25.61
N GLU A 275 -13.50 4.41 -26.28
CA GLU A 275 -14.45 5.10 -27.16
C GLU A 275 -15.84 4.43 -27.08
N GLU A 276 -16.61 4.75 -26.04
CA GLU A 276 -18.07 4.82 -26.14
C GLU A 276 -18.48 6.21 -25.66
N GLN A 277 -18.62 7.15 -26.60
CA GLN A 277 -19.31 8.41 -26.39
C GLN A 277 -20.54 8.48 -27.29
N ASP A 278 -21.68 8.47 -26.60
CA ASP A 278 -23.03 8.89 -26.96
C ASP A 278 -23.24 9.49 -28.37
N GLU A 279 -24.05 8.79 -29.17
CA GLU A 279 -24.74 9.32 -30.34
C GLU A 279 -25.69 10.46 -29.92
N ILE A 280 -25.35 11.70 -30.29
CA ILE A 280 -26.33 12.78 -30.42
C ILE A 280 -26.39 13.17 -31.89
N ASP A 281 -27.57 12.91 -32.43
CA ASP A 281 -28.12 13.24 -33.74
C ASP A 281 -28.14 14.76 -33.95
N ASP A 282 -27.55 15.26 -35.05
CA ASP A 282 -27.98 16.52 -35.67
C ASP A 282 -27.49 16.58 -37.14
N GLU A 283 -28.48 16.76 -38.01
CA GLU A 283 -28.42 16.77 -39.47
C GLU A 283 -27.76 18.04 -40.06
N ASP A 284 -27.25 17.86 -41.29
CA ASP A 284 -27.03 18.84 -42.37
C ASP A 284 -25.98 19.97 -42.23
N ASP A 285 -24.92 19.94 -43.06
CA ASP A 285 -24.92 20.58 -44.39
C ASP A 285 -23.58 20.33 -45.15
N GLU A 286 -23.67 19.99 -46.43
CA GLU A 286 -22.56 19.70 -47.32
C GLU A 286 -21.93 20.98 -47.91
N ARG A 287 -20.58 21.07 -47.97
CA ARG A 287 -19.80 21.28 -49.22
C ARG A 287 -18.27 21.37 -49.03
N PRO A 288 -17.46 21.08 -50.08
CA PRO A 288 -16.07 20.64 -49.95
C PRO A 288 -15.02 21.75 -50.17
N VAL A 289 -13.84 21.62 -49.54
CA VAL A 289 -12.67 22.45 -49.86
C VAL A 289 -11.48 21.61 -50.31
N SER A 290 -10.90 22.05 -51.42
CA SER A 290 -9.83 21.43 -52.20
C SER A 290 -8.43 21.49 -51.56
N LYS A 291 -7.64 20.47 -51.88
CA LYS A 291 -6.17 20.42 -51.79
C LYS A 291 -5.49 21.61 -52.49
N ARG A 292 -4.48 22.20 -51.84
CA ARG A 292 -3.07 22.38 -52.33
C ARG A 292 -2.32 23.45 -51.54
N GLY A 293 -1.02 23.20 -51.29
CA GLY A 293 -0.01 24.25 -51.23
C GLY A 293 1.00 24.16 -50.09
N ARG A 294 2.15 23.53 -50.35
CA ARG A 294 3.40 23.76 -49.61
C ARG A 294 3.90 25.18 -49.91
N SER A 295 4.36 25.91 -48.91
CA SER A 295 5.57 26.75 -49.02
C SER A 295 6.10 27.14 -47.65
N ALA A 296 7.42 27.13 -47.54
CA ALA A 296 8.22 27.51 -46.39
C ALA A 296 8.48 29.02 -46.38
N GLY A 297 8.69 29.61 -45.20
CA GLY A 297 9.30 30.94 -45.08
C GLY A 297 9.13 31.64 -43.73
N ALA A 298 10.22 31.67 -42.95
CA ALA A 298 10.71 32.76 -42.09
C ALA A 298 9.91 33.26 -40.85
N ASN A 299 10.40 32.86 -39.67
CA ASN A 299 10.98 33.69 -38.58
C ASN A 299 10.44 35.12 -38.35
N LYS A 300 9.87 35.42 -37.15
CA LYS A 300 10.28 36.47 -36.16
C LYS A 300 9.21 36.68 -35.06
N GLN A 301 9.67 36.93 -33.82
CA GLN A 301 8.96 37.47 -32.62
C GLN A 301 8.05 36.45 -31.89
N VAL A 302 8.12 36.23 -30.58
CA VAL A 302 8.05 37.19 -29.46
C VAL A 302 8.84 36.65 -28.27
N ALA A 303 9.70 37.50 -27.70
CA ALA A 303 10.29 37.39 -26.36
C ALA A 303 9.87 38.69 -25.67
N GLU A 304 8.91 38.60 -24.76
CA GLU A 304 8.39 39.70 -23.91
C GLU A 304 7.31 39.05 -23.01
N GLN A 305 7.75 38.22 -22.05
CA GLN A 305 6.88 37.73 -20.95
C GLN A 305 7.67 37.05 -19.81
N SER A 306 8.91 37.47 -19.58
CA SER A 306 9.78 36.88 -18.53
C SER A 306 10.23 37.87 -17.46
N ASP A 307 9.94 39.17 -17.61
CA ASP A 307 10.56 40.20 -16.77
C ASP A 307 9.57 40.84 -15.77
N GLU A 308 8.26 40.50 -15.85
CA GLU A 308 7.24 40.99 -14.90
C GLU A 308 7.03 40.05 -13.69
N ASP A 309 7.50 38.80 -13.77
CA ASP A 309 7.37 37.83 -12.67
C ASP A 309 8.56 37.87 -11.69
N GLU A 310 9.71 38.46 -12.08
CA GLU A 310 10.89 38.57 -11.19
C GLU A 310 10.82 39.79 -10.25
N GLU A 311 10.12 40.88 -10.60
CA GLU A 311 9.97 42.04 -9.71
C GLU A 311 8.91 41.83 -8.60
N ALA A 312 7.96 40.91 -8.80
CA ALA A 312 6.93 40.60 -7.79
C ALA A 312 7.45 39.69 -6.65
N ASP A 313 8.44 38.84 -6.94
CA ASP A 313 9.04 37.91 -5.97
C ASP A 313 10.06 38.61 -5.03
N GLU A 314 10.58 39.78 -5.41
CA GLU A 314 11.52 40.55 -4.56
C GLU A 314 10.80 41.42 -3.51
N GLU A 315 9.62 41.97 -3.80
CA GLU A 315 8.84 42.76 -2.82
C GLU A 315 8.21 41.89 -1.71
N GLU A 316 7.74 40.67 -2.01
CA GLU A 316 7.22 39.75 -0.97
C GLU A 316 8.32 39.21 -0.03
N ALA A 317 9.58 39.18 -0.48
CA ALA A 317 10.71 38.71 0.31
C ALA A 317 11.27 39.76 1.29
N GLU A 318 11.09 41.05 1.00
CA GLU A 318 11.45 42.14 1.93
C GLU A 318 10.40 42.29 3.05
N ASP A 319 9.11 42.22 2.74
CA ASP A 319 8.02 42.27 3.73
C ASP A 319 8.09 41.11 4.74
N ALA A 320 8.46 39.90 4.29
CA ALA A 320 8.61 38.75 5.18
C ALA A 320 9.82 38.87 6.14
N ARG A 321 10.84 39.67 5.79
CA ARG A 321 12.02 39.91 6.63
C ARG A 321 11.76 40.99 7.68
N GLU A 322 10.94 42.00 7.37
CA GLU A 322 10.58 43.04 8.31
C GLU A 322 9.69 42.50 9.44
N VAL A 323 8.73 41.63 9.10
CA VAL A 323 7.84 40.97 10.09
C VAL A 323 8.59 39.97 10.99
N ALA A 324 9.66 39.34 10.49
CA ALA A 324 10.47 38.42 11.29
C ALA A 324 11.33 39.14 12.34
N ASN A 325 11.82 40.36 12.03
CA ASN A 325 12.62 41.14 12.97
C ASN A 325 11.78 41.76 14.10
N GLU A 326 10.51 42.11 13.86
CA GLU A 326 9.63 42.64 14.91
C GLU A 326 9.18 41.58 15.94
N LEU A 327 9.27 40.28 15.59
CA LEU A 327 8.89 39.17 16.47
C LEU A 327 10.04 38.67 17.38
N GLU A 328 11.30 39.05 17.09
CA GLU A 328 12.45 38.72 17.95
C GLU A 328 12.76 39.79 19.01
N GLU A 329 12.17 40.98 18.93
CA GLU A 329 12.35 42.08 19.90
C GLU A 329 11.15 42.32 20.85
N ALA A 330 10.15 41.43 20.87
CA ALA A 330 8.98 41.47 21.78
C ALA A 330 8.94 40.29 22.78
#